data_AF-A0A512BHB1-F1
#
_entry.id   AF-A0A512BHB1-F1
#
_cell.length_a   1.000
_cell.length_b   1.000
_cell.length_c   1.000
_cell.angle_alpha   90.00
_cell.angle_beta   90.00
_cell.angle_gamma   90.00
#
_symmetry.space_group_name_H-M   'P 1'
#
loop_
_entity.id
_entity.type
_entity.pdbx_description
1 polymer ?
#
loop_
_entity_poly.entity_id
_entity_poly.type
_entity_poly.pdbx_seq_one_letter_code
_entity_poly.pdbx_strand_id
1 'polypeptide(L)'
;MANPSPVSDVYKIIRGQVEHVDNNLGQRVIWLVIAQSFFFGAYASLINGKPAKPELDLIHGALIKILPIAALLTVLFTFIDVISSIVYMYGLRKKYEASLNTDVDVDSAYPNITGSKAQRFFMHASPILIPLLFITVWIILLYVQYKSPAAMPAPTPMPK
;
A
#
# COMPACT_ATOMS: atom_id res chain seq x y z
N MET A 1 -23.01 33.53 25.77
CA MET A 1 -22.24 32.67 24.84
C MET A 1 -23.24 31.74 24.19
N ALA A 2 -23.53 31.90 22.90
CA ALA A 2 -24.46 31.01 22.22
C ALA A 2 -23.83 29.62 22.15
N ASN A 3 -24.53 28.62 22.67
CA ASN A 3 -24.12 27.22 22.54
C ASN A 3 -24.07 26.90 21.04
N PRO A 4 -22.93 26.49 20.45
CA PRO A 4 -22.88 26.14 19.04
C PRO A 4 -24.00 25.12 18.75
N SER A 5 -24.76 25.32 17.67
CA SER A 5 -25.80 24.38 17.33
C SER A 5 -25.15 23.01 17.07
N PRO A 6 -25.78 21.89 17.45
CA PRO A 6 -25.22 20.56 17.25
C PRO A 6 -24.79 20.28 15.80
N VAL A 7 -25.50 20.88 14.84
CA VAL A 7 -25.21 20.81 13.40
C VAL A 7 -23.83 21.40 13.05
N SER A 8 -23.43 22.48 13.72
CA SER A 8 -22.13 23.13 13.49
C SER A 8 -20.95 22.28 13.97
N ASP A 9 -21.14 21.45 14.99
CA ASP A 9 -20.11 20.56 15.52
C ASP A 9 -20.02 19.25 14.72
N VAL A 10 -21.16 18.69 14.30
CA VAL A 10 -21.21 17.57 13.34
C VAL A 10 -20.48 17.94 12.04
N TYR A 11 -20.70 19.14 11.51
CA TYR A 11 -19.98 19.63 10.33
C TYR A 11 -18.46 19.65 10.54
N LYS A 12 -17.99 20.23 11.66
CA LYS A 12 -16.54 20.32 11.97
C LYS A 12 -15.90 18.93 12.05
N ILE A 13 -16.57 17.98 12.70
CA ILE A 13 -16.07 16.60 12.86
C ILE A 13 -15.98 15.91 11.51
N ILE A 14 -17.06 15.95 10.71
CA ILE A 14 -17.10 15.30 9.40
C ILE A 14 -16.08 15.93 8.46
N ARG A 15 -15.99 17.27 8.42
CA ARG A 15 -14.99 17.99 7.65
C ARG A 15 -13.57 17.58 8.04
N GLY A 16 -13.28 17.54 9.34
CA GLY A 16 -11.96 17.14 9.84
C GLY A 16 -11.59 15.71 9.45
N GLN A 17 -12.54 14.78 9.48
CA GLN A 17 -12.31 13.40 9.00
C GLN A 17 -12.06 13.35 7.49
N VAL A 18 -12.80 14.11 6.68
CA VAL A 18 -12.60 14.18 5.22
C VAL A 18 -11.22 14.77 4.90
N GLU A 19 -10.84 15.89 5.52
CA GLU A 19 -9.52 16.50 5.33
C GLU A 19 -8.37 15.54 5.72
N HIS A 20 -8.53 14.79 6.81
CA HIS A 20 -7.54 13.79 7.22
C HIS A 20 -7.40 12.65 6.19
N VAL A 21 -8.53 12.11 5.71
CA VAL A 21 -8.52 11.02 4.72
C VAL A 21 -7.96 11.50 3.37
N ASP A 22 -8.31 12.70 2.94
CA ASP A 22 -7.83 13.30 1.69
C ASP A 22 -6.31 13.53 1.73
N ASN A 23 -5.78 14.06 2.84
CA ASN A 23 -4.34 14.20 3.03
C ASN A 23 -3.60 12.86 2.99
N ASN A 24 -4.16 11.83 3.64
CA ASN A 24 -3.58 10.48 3.62
C ASN A 24 -3.61 9.85 2.22
N LEU A 25 -4.70 10.08 1.47
CA LEU A 25 -4.84 9.64 0.07
C LEU A 25 -3.77 10.29 -0.81
N GLY A 26 -3.59 11.61 -0.69
CA GLY A 26 -2.55 12.35 -1.41
C GLY A 26 -1.15 11.79 -1.14
N GLN A 27 -0.81 11.54 0.12
CA GLN A 27 0.47 10.93 0.50
C GLN A 27 0.66 9.54 -0.11
N ARG A 28 -0.36 8.68 -0.09
CA ARG A 28 -0.29 7.33 -0.67
C ARG A 28 -0.05 7.36 -2.17
N VAL A 29 -0.70 8.26 -2.90
CA VAL A 29 -0.50 8.42 -4.35
C VAL A 29 0.93 8.90 -4.63
N ILE A 30 1.44 9.87 -3.88
CA ILE A 30 2.84 10.34 -4.02
C ILE A 30 3.83 9.18 -3.80
N TRP A 31 3.67 8.43 -2.72
CA TRP A 31 4.54 7.29 -2.41
C TRP A 31 4.43 6.18 -3.46
N LEU A 32 3.25 5.94 -4.00
CA LEU A 32 3.07 4.99 -5.10
C LEU A 32 3.84 5.42 -6.34
N VAL A 33 3.72 6.69 -6.75
CA VAL A 33 4.45 7.22 -7.92
C VAL A 33 5.95 7.06 -7.74
N ILE A 34 6.49 7.44 -6.57
CA ILE A 34 7.91 7.28 -6.25
C ILE A 34 8.33 5.80 -6.35
N ALA A 35 7.58 4.89 -5.72
CA ALA A 35 7.87 3.46 -5.75
C ALA A 35 7.83 2.90 -7.18
N GLN A 36 6.86 3.31 -7.99
CA GLN A 36 6.76 2.88 -9.40
C GLN A 36 7.96 3.37 -10.22
N SER A 37 8.43 4.60 -10.03
CA SER A 37 9.65 5.08 -10.67
C SER A 37 10.86 4.21 -10.32
N PHE A 38 11.01 3.79 -9.06
CA PHE A 38 12.06 2.86 -8.66
C PHE A 38 11.91 1.48 -9.31
N PHE A 39 10.70 0.92 -9.35
CA PHE A 39 10.45 -0.35 -10.03
C PHE A 39 10.77 -0.29 -11.52
N PHE A 40 10.34 0.76 -12.23
CA PHE A 40 10.67 0.94 -13.65
C PHE A 40 12.17 1.10 -13.87
N GLY A 41 12.86 1.91 -13.04
CA GLY A 41 14.31 2.08 -13.13
C GLY A 41 15.07 0.78 -12.89
N ALA A 42 14.70 0.03 -11.85
CA ALA A 42 15.29 -1.27 -11.56
C ALA A 42 15.01 -2.29 -12.67
N TYR A 43 13.79 -2.34 -13.19
CA TYR A 43 13.42 -3.23 -14.30
C TYR A 43 14.21 -2.89 -15.57
N ALA A 44 14.27 -1.61 -15.95
CA ALA A 44 15.03 -1.13 -17.09
C ALA A 44 16.52 -1.48 -16.97
N SER A 45 17.09 -1.36 -15.76
CA SER A 45 18.47 -1.76 -15.49
C SER A 45 18.67 -3.28 -15.65
N LEU A 46 17.72 -4.09 -15.19
CA LEU A 46 17.79 -5.55 -15.31
C LEU A 46 17.70 -6.02 -16.76
N ILE A 47 16.76 -5.49 -17.56
CA ILE A 47 16.58 -5.94 -18.95
C ILE A 47 17.73 -5.51 -19.88
N ASN A 48 18.41 -4.40 -19.57
CA ASN A 48 19.55 -3.92 -20.36
C ASN A 48 20.89 -4.43 -19.81
N GLY A 49 20.91 -4.90 -18.56
CA GLY A 49 22.10 -5.41 -17.89
C GLY A 49 22.37 -6.88 -18.21
N LYS A 50 23.57 -7.32 -17.84
CA LYS A 50 23.93 -8.74 -17.75
C LYS A 50 24.35 -9.05 -16.32
N PRO A 51 24.17 -10.28 -15.83
CA PRO A 51 24.65 -10.65 -14.50
C PRO A 51 26.17 -10.44 -14.42
N ALA A 52 26.62 -9.84 -13.32
CA ALA A 52 28.04 -9.53 -13.11
C ALA A 52 28.92 -10.79 -13.05
N LYS A 53 28.32 -11.93 -12.66
CA LYS A 53 28.98 -13.22 -12.59
C LYS A 53 28.01 -14.31 -13.06
N PRO A 54 28.51 -15.42 -13.64
CA PRO A 54 27.65 -16.53 -14.09
C PRO A 54 26.79 -17.13 -12.97
N GLU A 55 27.29 -17.12 -11.73
CA GLU A 55 26.57 -17.60 -10.54
C GLU A 55 25.30 -16.82 -10.20
N LEU A 56 25.18 -15.58 -10.69
CA LEU A 56 24.04 -14.70 -10.43
C LEU A 56 22.98 -14.77 -11.53
N ASP A 57 23.18 -15.58 -12.57
CA ASP A 57 22.26 -15.65 -13.72
C ASP A 57 20.84 -16.09 -13.31
N LEU A 58 20.74 -17.05 -12.40
CA LEU A 58 19.46 -17.52 -11.86
C LEU A 58 18.72 -16.42 -11.08
N ILE A 59 19.43 -15.65 -10.26
CA ILE A 59 18.86 -14.54 -9.48
C ILE A 59 18.44 -13.40 -10.41
N HIS A 60 19.28 -13.08 -11.39
CA HIS A 60 19.00 -12.06 -12.40
C HIS A 60 17.72 -12.39 -13.19
N GLY A 61 17.60 -13.64 -13.68
CA GLY A 61 16.39 -14.11 -14.35
C GLY A 61 15.15 -14.12 -13.45
N ALA A 62 15.31 -14.44 -12.16
CA ALA A 62 14.21 -14.38 -11.19
C ALA A 62 13.75 -12.93 -10.95
N LEU A 63 14.68 -11.99 -10.78
CA LEU A 63 14.37 -10.56 -10.58
C LEU A 63 13.61 -9.97 -11.77
N ILE A 64 14.01 -10.29 -13.02
CA ILE A 64 13.29 -9.85 -14.22
C ILE A 64 11.82 -10.26 -14.19
N LYS A 65 11.50 -11.43 -13.65
CA LYS A 65 10.12 -11.95 -13.58
C LYS A 65 9.35 -11.40 -12.38
N ILE A 66 9.98 -11.38 -11.21
CA ILE A 66 9.32 -11.05 -9.94
C ILE A 66 9.06 -9.55 -9.82
N LEU A 67 9.99 -8.71 -10.29
CA LEU A 67 9.94 -7.27 -10.05
C LEU A 67 8.72 -6.61 -10.72
N PRO A 68 8.35 -6.91 -11.98
CA PRO A 68 7.10 -6.41 -12.57
C PRO A 68 5.85 -6.89 -11.83
N ILE A 69 5.85 -8.13 -11.35
CA ILE A 69 4.71 -8.68 -10.59
C ILE A 69 4.57 -7.94 -9.25
N ALA A 70 5.68 -7.72 -8.54
CA ALA A 70 5.69 -6.96 -7.31
C ALA A 70 5.21 -5.51 -7.54
N ALA A 71 5.71 -4.86 -8.59
CA ALA A 71 5.29 -3.52 -8.98
C ALA A 71 3.77 -3.46 -9.23
N LEU A 72 3.23 -4.39 -10.02
CA LEU A 72 1.80 -4.47 -10.31
C LEU A 72 0.96 -4.70 -9.04
N LEU A 73 1.37 -5.62 -8.17
CA LEU A 73 0.65 -5.90 -6.92
C LEU A 73 0.64 -4.69 -5.98
N THR A 74 1.75 -3.93 -5.88
CA THR A 74 1.76 -2.70 -5.07
C THR A 74 0.77 -1.65 -5.58
N VAL A 75 0.63 -1.51 -6.91
CA VAL A 75 -0.40 -0.64 -7.51
C VAL A 75 -1.79 -1.13 -7.17
N LEU A 76 -2.06 -2.43 -7.33
CA LEU A 76 -3.38 -3.00 -7.04
C LEU A 76 -3.79 -2.81 -5.58
N PHE A 77 -2.89 -3.08 -4.63
CA PHE A 77 -3.18 -2.90 -3.21
C PHE A 77 -3.41 -1.42 -2.87
N THR A 78 -2.60 -0.51 -3.41
CA THR A 78 -2.80 0.93 -3.18
C THR A 78 -4.09 1.44 -3.82
N PHE A 79 -4.46 0.92 -4.99
CA PHE A 79 -5.70 1.28 -5.67
C PHE A 79 -6.94 0.87 -4.86
N ILE A 80 -6.93 -0.32 -4.26
CA ILE A 80 -8.01 -0.78 -3.36
C ILE A 80 -8.16 0.20 -2.17
N ASP A 81 -7.05 0.64 -1.58
CA ASP A 81 -7.06 1.59 -0.46
C ASP A 81 -7.60 2.97 -0.88
N VAL A 82 -7.25 3.44 -2.08
CA VAL A 82 -7.75 4.69 -2.67
C VAL A 82 -9.26 4.63 -2.86
N ILE A 83 -9.77 3.59 -3.52
CA ILE A 83 -11.21 3.40 -3.74
C ILE A 83 -11.96 3.32 -2.41
N SER A 84 -11.41 2.57 -1.45
CA SER A 84 -12.02 2.41 -0.11
C SER A 84 -12.10 3.74 0.64
N SER A 85 -11.06 4.58 0.53
CA SER A 85 -11.02 5.91 1.13
C SER A 85 -12.04 6.86 0.49
N ILE A 86 -12.19 6.82 -0.84
CA ILE A 86 -13.21 7.61 -1.56
C ILE A 86 -14.63 7.19 -1.14
N VAL A 87 -14.91 5.89 -1.09
CA VAL A 87 -16.20 5.36 -0.65
C VAL A 87 -16.50 5.76 0.79
N TYR A 88 -15.49 5.74 1.67
CA TYR A 88 -15.64 6.20 3.05
C TYR A 88 -15.97 7.70 3.13
N MET A 89 -15.25 8.55 2.40
CA MET A 89 -15.55 10.00 2.35
C MET A 89 -16.95 10.28 1.80
N TYR A 90 -17.40 9.54 0.79
CA TYR A 90 -18.76 9.66 0.28
C TYR A 90 -19.80 9.29 1.35
N GLY A 91 -19.55 8.22 2.11
CA GLY A 91 -20.38 7.82 3.24
C GLY A 91 -20.46 8.88 4.34
N LEU A 92 -19.36 9.58 4.63
CA LEU A 92 -19.33 10.69 5.58
C LEU A 92 -20.17 11.88 5.10
N ARG A 93 -20.07 12.24 3.82
CA ARG A 93 -20.89 13.32 3.22
C ARG A 93 -22.38 13.00 3.28
N LYS A 94 -22.76 11.77 2.93
CA LYS A 94 -24.16 11.32 3.02
C LYS A 94 -24.71 11.37 4.46
N LYS A 95 -23.88 11.04 5.45
CA LYS A 95 -24.27 11.16 6.88
C LYS A 95 -24.49 12.61 7.29
N TYR A 96 -23.62 13.52 6.83
CA TYR A 96 -23.82 14.95 7.06
C TYR A 96 -25.13 15.45 6.45
N GLU A 97 -25.41 15.12 5.18
CA GLU A 97 -26.67 15.50 4.52
C GLU A 97 -27.90 14.94 5.26
N ALA A 98 -27.83 13.71 5.76
CA ALA A 98 -28.89 13.13 6.57
C ALA A 98 -29.11 13.89 7.88
N SER A 99 -28.04 14.38 8.53
CA SER A 99 -28.11 15.15 9.78
C SER A 99 -28.72 16.55 9.63
N LEU A 100 -28.84 17.06 8.40
CA LEU A 100 -29.51 18.34 8.13
C LEU A 100 -31.05 18.22 8.14
N ASN A 101 -31.59 17.00 8.10
CA ASN A 101 -33.04 16.78 8.20
C ASN A 101 -33.47 16.86 9.67
N THR A 102 -34.44 17.72 9.96
CA THR A 102 -34.85 18.17 11.31
C THR A 102 -35.36 17.05 12.24
N ASP A 103 -35.71 15.87 11.71
CA ASP A 103 -36.28 14.74 12.46
C ASP A 103 -35.22 13.72 12.94
N VAL A 104 -33.93 13.97 12.71
CA VAL A 104 -32.86 13.02 13.04
C VAL A 104 -32.30 13.28 14.43
N ASP A 105 -32.25 12.22 15.26
CA ASP A 105 -31.60 12.23 16.56
C ASP A 105 -30.12 12.65 16.41
N VAL A 106 -29.72 13.69 17.15
CA VAL A 106 -28.39 14.31 17.10
C VAL A 106 -27.29 13.28 17.38
N ASP A 107 -27.53 12.32 18.27
CA ASP A 107 -26.56 11.28 18.60
C ASP A 107 -26.30 10.32 17.44
N SER A 108 -27.30 10.12 16.57
CA SER A 108 -27.18 9.28 15.37
C SER A 108 -26.43 9.97 14.21
N ALA A 109 -26.31 11.30 14.25
CA ALA A 109 -25.61 12.10 13.25
C ALA A 109 -24.09 12.01 13.35
N TYR A 110 -23.55 11.65 14.52
CA TYR A 110 -22.10 11.54 14.71
C TYR A 110 -21.52 10.36 13.93
N PRO A 111 -20.44 10.56 13.16
CA PRO A 111 -19.79 9.47 12.46
C PRO A 111 -19.11 8.54 13.48
N ASN A 112 -19.20 7.22 13.23
CA ASN A 112 -18.38 6.25 13.95
C ASN A 112 -16.91 6.66 13.90
N ILE A 113 -16.27 6.72 15.06
CA ILE A 113 -14.87 7.18 15.25
C ILE A 113 -13.90 6.55 14.25
N THR A 114 -14.21 5.34 13.80
CA THR A 114 -13.27 4.52 13.03
C THR A 114 -14.00 3.73 11.92
N GLY A 115 -15.18 4.20 11.49
CA GLY A 115 -15.92 3.61 10.35
C GLY A 115 -16.43 2.18 10.59
N SER A 116 -16.94 1.54 9.53
CA SER A 116 -17.41 0.14 9.57
C SER A 116 -16.24 -0.85 9.58
N LYS A 117 -16.47 -2.09 10.04
CA LYS A 117 -15.41 -3.13 10.11
C LYS A 117 -14.76 -3.39 8.74
N ALA A 118 -15.55 -3.43 7.67
CA ALA A 118 -15.05 -3.60 6.31
C ALA A 118 -14.19 -2.41 5.87
N GLN A 119 -14.66 -1.17 6.12
CA GLN A 119 -13.92 0.04 5.79
C GLN A 119 -12.57 0.11 6.50
N ARG A 120 -12.52 -0.28 7.78
CA ARG A 120 -11.25 -0.40 8.52
C ARG A 120 -10.30 -1.37 7.84
N PHE A 121 -10.78 -2.57 7.51
CA PHE A 121 -9.94 -3.59 6.92
C PHE A 121 -9.34 -3.11 5.59
N PHE A 122 -10.16 -2.54 4.70
CA PHE A 122 -9.68 -2.09 3.40
C PHE A 122 -8.84 -0.82 3.46
N MET A 123 -9.06 0.10 4.41
CA MET A 123 -8.19 1.27 4.58
C MET A 123 -6.81 0.93 5.16
N HIS A 124 -6.69 -0.23 5.81
CA HIS A 124 -5.45 -0.75 6.38
C HIS A 124 -4.88 -1.93 5.58
N ALA A 125 -5.42 -2.23 4.39
CA ALA A 125 -4.95 -3.35 3.60
C ALA A 125 -3.53 -3.09 3.05
N SER A 126 -3.29 -1.98 2.35
CA SER A 126 -1.95 -1.75 1.77
C SER A 126 -0.81 -1.64 2.79
N PRO A 127 -0.94 -0.97 3.96
CA PRO A 127 0.14 -0.92 4.95
C PRO A 127 0.52 -2.29 5.52
N ILE A 128 -0.34 -3.30 5.40
CA ILE A 128 -0.08 -4.68 5.84
C ILE A 128 0.38 -5.54 4.65
N LEU A 129 -0.35 -5.50 3.54
CA LEU A 129 -0.12 -6.36 2.38
C LEU A 129 1.18 -6.02 1.63
N ILE A 130 1.53 -4.73 1.53
CA ILE A 130 2.76 -4.32 0.82
C ILE A 130 4.02 -4.84 1.55
N PRO A 131 4.18 -4.64 2.87
CA PRO A 131 5.31 -5.25 3.59
C PRO A 131 5.36 -6.78 3.44
N LEU A 132 4.22 -7.46 3.56
CA LEU A 132 4.16 -8.92 3.40
C LEU A 132 4.58 -9.36 1.98
N LEU A 133 4.18 -8.60 0.95
CA LEU A 133 4.62 -8.83 -0.42
C LEU A 133 6.14 -8.72 -0.53
N PHE A 134 6.76 -7.68 0.01
CA PHE A 134 8.21 -7.51 -0.05
C PHE A 134 8.97 -8.57 0.75
N ILE A 135 8.48 -8.95 1.94
CA ILE A 135 9.02 -10.06 2.71
C ILE A 135 9.00 -11.35 1.87
N THR A 136 7.89 -11.62 1.19
CA THR A 136 7.73 -12.78 0.33
C THR A 136 8.71 -12.76 -0.85
N VAL A 137 8.86 -11.60 -1.51
CA VAL A 137 9.84 -11.41 -2.59
C VAL A 137 11.26 -11.70 -2.09
N TRP A 138 11.65 -11.17 -0.92
CA TRP A 138 12.97 -11.43 -0.33
C TRP A 138 13.21 -12.91 -0.01
N ILE A 139 12.22 -13.59 0.56
CA ILE A 139 12.31 -15.04 0.83
C ILE A 139 12.54 -15.82 -0.47
N ILE A 140 11.81 -15.50 -1.54
CA ILE A 140 11.98 -16.15 -2.84
C ILE A 140 13.40 -15.92 -3.39
N LEU A 141 13.89 -14.68 -3.33
CA LEU A 141 15.23 -14.35 -3.83
C LEU A 141 16.32 -15.06 -3.04
N LEU A 142 16.22 -15.10 -1.71
CA LEU A 142 17.16 -15.84 -0.84
C LEU A 142 17.13 -17.34 -1.13
N TYR A 143 15.95 -17.90 -1.39
CA TYR A 143 15.81 -19.31 -1.75
C TYR A 143 16.46 -19.63 -3.11
N VAL A 144 16.24 -18.78 -4.11
CA VAL A 144 16.87 -18.91 -5.44
C VAL A 144 18.39 -18.78 -5.34
N GLN A 145 18.87 -17.86 -4.51
CA GLN A 145 20.30 -17.67 -4.24
C GLN A 145 20.91 -18.90 -3.57
N TYR A 146 20.27 -19.45 -2.53
CA TYR A 146 20.74 -20.65 -1.84
C TYR A 146 20.85 -21.87 -2.78
N LYS A 147 19.93 -22.00 -3.73
CA LYS A 147 19.94 -23.08 -4.73
C LYS A 147 20.94 -22.88 -5.88
N SER A 148 21.53 -21.70 -6.02
CA SER A 148 22.46 -21.44 -7.12
C SER A 148 23.77 -22.22 -6.87
N PRO A 149 24.26 -23.01 -7.85
CA PRO A 149 25.33 -24.01 -7.65
C PRO A 149 26.71 -23.44 -7.26
N ALA A 150 26.88 -22.12 -7.21
CA ALA A 150 28.10 -21.46 -6.75
C ALA A 150 28.27 -21.41 -5.22
N ALA A 151 27.28 -21.85 -4.44
CA ALA A 151 27.41 -21.91 -2.99
C ALA A 151 28.37 -23.03 -2.49
N MET A 152 28.83 -23.92 -3.37
CA MET A 152 29.92 -24.85 -3.04
C MET A 152 31.26 -24.31 -3.56
N PRO A 153 32.16 -23.82 -2.68
CA PRO A 153 33.53 -23.59 -3.11
C PRO A 153 34.11 -24.92 -3.61
N ALA A 154 34.70 -24.91 -4.80
CA ALA A 154 35.39 -26.07 -5.32
C ALA A 154 36.42 -26.56 -4.28
N PRO A 155 36.51 -27.87 -4.00
CA PRO A 155 37.48 -28.39 -3.05
C PRO A 155 38.87 -27.93 -3.47
N THR A 156 39.56 -27.26 -2.56
CA THR A 156 40.93 -26.78 -2.77
C THR A 156 41.79 -27.98 -3.15
N PRO A 157 42.51 -27.95 -4.29
CA PRO A 157 43.38 -29.05 -4.67
C PRO A 157 44.43 -29.24 -3.57
N MET A 158 44.55 -30.46 -3.03
CA MET A 158 45.58 -30.76 -2.04
C MET A 158 46.96 -30.56 -2.68
N PRO A 159 47.90 -29.89 -1.99
CA PRO A 159 49.27 -29.78 -2.46
C PRO A 159 49.86 -31.19 -2.62
N LYS A 160 50.47 -31.44 -3.78
CA LYS A 160 51.19 -32.68 -4.09
C LYS A 160 52.54 -32.72 -3.37
#